data_AF-A0A7H4GLG9-F1
#
_entry.id   AF-A0A7H4GLG9-F1
#
_cell.length_a   1.000
_cell.length_b   1.000
_cell.length_c   1.000
_cell.angle_alpha   90.00
_cell.angle_beta   90.00
_cell.angle_gamma   90.00
#
_symmetry.space_group_name_H-M   'P 1'
#
loop_
_entity.id
_entity.type
_entity.pdbx_description
1 polymer ?
#
loop_
_entity_poly.entity_id
_entity_poly.type
_entity_poly.pdbx_seq_one_letter_code
_entity_poly.pdbx_strand_id
1 'polypeptide(L)'
;MGVFEEKLARAERLEVICQRAGFALWQLQSLEASSAQAFVLMAKAKRGMGEKMGSKLLGSALKNTFGKTVHSMRRKGVISGELEQRFESILKERNWLVHRSRVDSEQAIVDTQAFEALHARIDQIAEESHSLMKALADMAVDFTLRSGVPKERIQIEERELLKRWHSRDDI
;
A
#
# COMPACT_ATOMS: atom_id res chain seq x y z
N MET A 1 7.63 9.67 -40.29
CA MET A 1 8.15 8.87 -39.16
C MET A 1 8.44 7.48 -39.70
N GLY A 2 9.68 7.02 -39.62
CA GLY A 2 10.08 5.72 -40.15
C GLY A 2 9.50 4.57 -39.31
N VAL A 3 9.32 3.38 -39.92
CA VAL A 3 8.85 2.16 -39.23
C VAL A 3 9.70 1.83 -37.98
N PHE A 4 10.98 2.21 -37.98
CA PHE A 4 11.87 2.05 -36.84
C PHE A 4 11.54 3.00 -35.68
N GLU A 5 11.27 4.28 -35.96
CA GLU A 5 10.92 5.28 -34.95
C GLU A 5 9.61 4.92 -34.23
N GLU A 6 8.62 4.41 -34.98
CA GLU A 6 7.35 3.97 -34.42
C GLU A 6 7.51 2.74 -33.51
N LYS A 7 8.35 1.78 -33.91
CA LYS A 7 8.66 0.60 -33.07
C LYS A 7 9.41 0.99 -31.80
N LEU A 8 10.34 1.94 -31.90
CA LEU A 8 11.08 2.46 -30.76
C LEU A 8 10.15 3.15 -29.76
N ALA A 9 9.29 4.04 -30.23
CA ALA A 9 8.31 4.74 -29.37
C ALA A 9 7.35 3.77 -28.66
N ARG A 10 6.91 2.71 -29.34
CA ARG A 10 6.08 1.66 -28.73
C ARG A 10 6.83 0.89 -27.63
N ALA A 11 8.12 0.61 -27.85
CA ALA A 11 8.96 -0.07 -26.86
C ALA A 11 9.19 0.81 -25.62
N GLU A 12 9.48 2.09 -25.80
CA GLU A 12 9.64 3.06 -24.70
C GLU A 12 8.37 3.18 -23.86
N ARG A 13 7.19 3.25 -24.50
CA ARG A 13 5.90 3.27 -23.78
C ARG A 13 5.67 2.01 -22.96
N LEU A 14 5.95 0.85 -23.55
CA LEU A 14 5.80 -0.43 -22.85
C LEU A 14 6.73 -0.51 -21.63
N GLU A 15 7.98 -0.06 -21.76
CA GLU A 15 8.93 0.01 -20.65
C GLU A 15 8.39 0.86 -19.50
N VAL A 16 7.92 2.09 -19.79
CA VAL A 16 7.35 2.99 -18.78
C VAL A 16 6.14 2.36 -18.11
N ILE A 17 5.21 1.78 -18.88
CA ILE A 17 4.02 1.11 -18.32
C ILE A 17 4.44 -0.01 -17.37
N CYS A 18 5.38 -0.86 -17.78
CA CYS A 18 5.87 -1.97 -16.95
C CYS A 18 6.54 -1.48 -15.66
N GLN A 19 7.41 -0.47 -15.75
CA GLN A 19 8.08 0.11 -14.58
C GLN A 19 7.06 0.68 -13.59
N ARG A 20 6.10 1.45 -14.10
CA ARG A 20 5.08 2.11 -13.28
C ARG A 20 4.11 1.13 -12.66
N ALA A 21 3.66 0.12 -13.42
CA ALA A 21 2.82 -0.94 -12.90
C ALA A 21 3.54 -1.72 -11.79
N GLY A 22 4.82 -2.03 -11.97
CA GLY A 22 5.65 -2.67 -10.94
C GLY A 22 5.74 -1.84 -9.67
N PHE A 23 5.99 -0.54 -9.79
CA PHE A 23 6.04 0.38 -8.66
C PHE A 23 4.68 0.49 -7.94
N ALA A 24 3.58 0.64 -8.67
CA ALA A 24 2.24 0.70 -8.07
C ALA A 24 1.89 -0.61 -7.35
N LEU A 25 2.24 -1.77 -7.89
CA LEU A 25 2.07 -3.06 -7.23
C LEU A 25 2.89 -3.16 -5.93
N TRP A 26 4.12 -2.66 -5.92
CA TRP A 26 4.95 -2.60 -4.72
C TRP A 26 4.33 -1.73 -3.62
N GLN A 27 3.82 -0.55 -3.99
CA GLN A 27 3.12 0.35 -3.05
C GLN A 27 1.86 -0.30 -2.50
N LEU A 28 1.08 -0.97 -3.35
CA LEU A 28 -0.09 -1.73 -2.94
C LEU A 28 0.27 -2.82 -1.93
N GLN A 29 1.30 -3.64 -2.19
CA GLN A 29 1.75 -4.67 -1.26
C GLN A 29 2.19 -4.09 0.10
N SER A 30 2.84 -2.92 0.07
CA SER A 30 3.20 -2.19 1.29
C SER A 30 1.96 -1.74 2.06
N LEU A 31 0.94 -1.22 1.36
CA LEU A 31 -0.36 -0.89 1.96
C LEU A 31 -1.07 -2.13 2.53
N GLU A 32 -1.04 -3.26 1.83
CA GLU A 32 -1.62 -4.53 2.29
C GLU A 32 -1.00 -4.95 3.64
N ALA A 33 0.32 -4.88 3.75
CA ALA A 33 1.05 -5.19 4.97
C ALA A 33 0.75 -4.19 6.10
N SER A 34 0.79 -2.88 5.82
CA SER A 34 0.46 -1.83 6.79
C SER A 34 -0.97 -1.95 7.30
N SER A 35 -1.92 -2.31 6.43
CA SER A 35 -3.32 -2.55 6.81
C SER A 35 -3.45 -3.72 7.78
N ALA A 36 -2.72 -4.81 7.54
CA ALA A 36 -2.71 -5.96 8.44
C ALA A 36 -2.11 -5.61 9.81
N GLN A 37 -1.01 -4.84 9.83
CA GLN A 37 -0.39 -4.35 11.06
C GLN A 37 -1.33 -3.45 11.85
N ALA A 38 -1.92 -2.45 11.18
CA ALA A 38 -2.91 -1.53 11.73
C ALA A 38 -4.11 -2.28 12.32
N PHE A 39 -4.64 -3.28 11.61
CA PHE A 39 -5.72 -4.12 12.11
C PHE A 39 -5.35 -4.88 13.39
N VAL A 40 -4.16 -5.48 13.43
CA VAL A 40 -3.71 -6.19 14.63
C VAL A 40 -3.52 -5.24 15.80
N LEU A 41 -2.89 -4.10 15.58
CA LEU A 41 -2.68 -3.10 16.62
C LEU A 41 -4.01 -2.58 17.18
N MET A 42 -4.89 -2.10 16.31
CA MET A 42 -6.09 -1.35 16.75
C MET A 42 -7.27 -2.25 17.13
N ALA A 43 -7.37 -3.47 16.57
CA ALA A 43 -8.53 -4.35 16.81
C ALA A 43 -8.21 -5.62 17.61
N LYS A 44 -6.92 -5.96 17.79
CA LYS A 44 -6.54 -7.23 18.44
C LYS A 44 -5.59 -7.04 19.62
N ALA A 45 -4.72 -6.03 19.59
CA ALA A 45 -3.74 -5.83 20.64
C ALA A 45 -4.42 -5.54 21.98
N LYS A 46 -3.78 -6.04 23.05
CA LYS A 46 -4.18 -5.82 24.44
C LYS A 46 -2.93 -5.46 25.23
N ARG A 47 -3.08 -4.61 26.26
CA ARG A 47 -1.99 -4.33 27.20
C ARG A 47 -1.48 -5.65 27.80
N GLY A 48 -0.16 -5.80 27.88
CA GLY A 48 0.49 -7.02 28.40
C GLY A 48 0.55 -8.20 27.44
N MET A 49 0.11 -8.06 26.17
CA MET A 49 0.16 -9.16 25.18
C MET A 49 1.58 -9.67 24.91
N GLY A 50 2.58 -8.80 25.00
CA GLY A 50 3.98 -9.12 24.70
C GLY A 50 4.24 -9.40 23.22
N GLU A 51 5.51 -9.40 22.83
CA GLU A 51 5.95 -9.52 21.44
C GLU A 51 5.53 -10.85 20.81
N LYS A 52 5.74 -11.98 21.52
CA LYS A 52 5.45 -13.33 20.98
C LYS A 52 4.01 -13.52 20.53
N MET A 53 3.03 -13.05 21.33
CA MET A 53 1.62 -13.14 20.93
C MET A 53 1.27 -12.12 19.84
N GLY A 54 1.83 -10.90 19.90
CA GLY A 54 1.67 -9.89 18.86
C GLY A 54 2.14 -10.39 17.49
N SER A 55 3.35 -10.95 17.42
CA SER A 55 3.93 -11.51 16.20
C SER A 55 3.12 -12.69 15.64
N LYS A 56 2.52 -13.52 16.51
CA LYS A 56 1.61 -14.60 16.07
C LYS A 56 0.34 -14.04 15.40
N LEU A 57 -0.27 -13.00 15.99
CA LEU A 57 -1.45 -12.35 15.40
C LEU A 57 -1.11 -11.67 14.08
N LEU A 58 0.04 -10.98 14.02
CA LEU A 58 0.52 -10.34 12.80
C LEU A 58 0.80 -11.35 11.69
N GLY A 59 1.52 -12.44 11.99
CA GLY A 59 1.78 -13.50 11.03
C GLY A 59 0.50 -14.16 10.49
N SER A 60 -0.57 -14.22 11.31
CA SER A 60 -1.89 -14.67 10.82
C SER A 60 -2.61 -13.61 9.98
N ALA A 61 -2.46 -12.33 10.31
CA ALA A 61 -3.10 -11.24 9.58
C ALA A 61 -2.50 -11.05 8.19
N LEU A 62 -1.16 -11.14 8.07
CA LEU A 62 -0.42 -11.02 6.81
C LEU A 62 -0.72 -12.13 5.78
N LYS A 63 -1.32 -13.24 6.22
CA LYS A 63 -1.77 -14.32 5.31
C LYS A 63 -3.13 -14.04 4.66
N ASN A 64 -3.85 -13.01 5.12
CA ASN A 64 -5.13 -12.66 4.53
C ASN A 64 -4.92 -11.86 3.25
N THR A 65 -5.82 -12.04 2.28
CA THR A 65 -5.88 -11.15 1.13
C THR A 65 -6.25 -9.74 1.55
N PHE A 66 -5.84 -8.74 0.77
CA PHE A 66 -6.13 -7.34 1.08
C PHE A 66 -7.61 -7.08 1.35
N GLY A 67 -8.49 -7.56 0.47
CA GLY A 67 -9.94 -7.40 0.62
C GLY A 67 -10.48 -7.99 1.93
N LYS A 68 -9.92 -9.12 2.40
CA LYS A 68 -10.31 -9.72 3.69
C LYS A 68 -9.83 -8.88 4.87
N THR A 69 -8.65 -8.27 4.77
CA THR A 69 -8.13 -7.34 5.78
C THR A 69 -8.99 -6.08 5.85
N VAL A 70 -9.28 -5.43 4.71
CA VAL A 70 -10.17 -4.25 4.63
C VAL A 70 -11.54 -4.56 5.21
N HIS A 71 -12.14 -5.69 4.82
CA HIS A 71 -13.43 -6.11 5.37
C HIS A 71 -13.38 -6.30 6.90
N SER A 72 -12.29 -6.86 7.42
CA SER A 72 -12.11 -7.06 8.87
C SER A 72 -11.93 -5.74 9.62
N MET A 73 -11.18 -4.79 9.04
CA MET A 73 -11.00 -3.44 9.59
C MET A 73 -12.33 -2.70 9.67
N ARG A 74 -13.12 -2.70 8.58
CA ARG A 74 -14.47 -2.14 8.56
C ARG A 74 -15.37 -2.75 9.64
N ARG A 75 -15.45 -4.09 9.69
CA ARG A 75 -16.29 -4.79 10.68
C ARG A 75 -15.91 -4.53 12.13
N LYS A 76 -14.66 -4.13 12.38
CA LYS A 76 -14.16 -3.77 13.70
C LYS A 76 -14.16 -2.26 13.96
N GLY A 77 -14.64 -1.45 13.02
CA GLY A 77 -14.66 0.01 13.13
C GLY A 77 -13.27 0.64 13.14
N VAL A 78 -12.24 -0.07 12.64
CA VAL A 78 -10.89 0.48 12.52
C VAL A 78 -10.86 1.55 11.44
N ILE A 79 -11.57 1.33 10.34
CA ILE A 79 -11.79 2.33 9.29
C ILE A 79 -13.29 2.58 9.17
N SER A 80 -13.66 3.83 8.89
CA SER A 80 -15.05 4.26 8.71
C SER A 80 -15.10 5.54 7.88
N GLY A 81 -16.30 5.88 7.38
CA GLY A 81 -16.54 7.13 6.64
C GLY A 81 -15.70 7.23 5.37
N GLU A 82 -15.03 8.37 5.20
CA GLU A 82 -14.19 8.64 4.03
C GLU A 82 -13.07 7.60 3.85
N LEU A 83 -12.44 7.18 4.95
CA LEU A 83 -11.32 6.24 4.87
C LEU A 83 -11.76 4.87 4.36
N GLU A 84 -12.95 4.41 4.78
CA GLU A 84 -13.53 3.17 4.25
C GLU A 84 -13.75 3.25 2.74
N GLN A 85 -14.31 4.36 2.24
CA GLN A 85 -14.55 4.56 0.81
C GLN A 85 -13.25 4.56 0.01
N ARG A 86 -12.20 5.19 0.54
CA ARG A 86 -10.87 5.20 -0.07
C ARG A 86 -10.27 3.78 -0.14
N PHE A 87 -10.38 2.99 0.93
CA PHE A 87 -9.95 1.58 0.94
C PHE A 87 -10.73 0.71 -0.06
N GLU A 88 -12.04 0.93 -0.20
CA GLU A 88 -12.83 0.22 -1.21
C GLU A 88 -12.45 0.63 -2.63
N SER A 89 -12.14 1.90 -2.86
CA SER A 89 -11.68 2.42 -4.14
C SER A 89 -10.34 1.80 -4.54
N ILE A 90 -9.33 1.88 -3.66
CA ILE A 90 -7.99 1.34 -3.95
C ILE A 90 -8.02 -0.19 -4.14
N LEU A 91 -8.92 -0.90 -3.45
CA LEU A 91 -9.11 -2.34 -3.64
C LEU A 91 -9.63 -2.66 -5.06
N LYS A 92 -10.55 -1.85 -5.59
CA LYS A 92 -11.03 -2.00 -6.97
C LYS A 92 -9.90 -1.74 -7.96
N GLU A 93 -9.13 -0.68 -7.76
CA GLU A 93 -7.99 -0.35 -8.60
C GLU A 93 -6.89 -1.42 -8.58
N ARG A 94 -6.58 -1.98 -7.40
CA ARG A 94 -5.65 -3.11 -7.27
C ARG A 94 -6.12 -4.32 -8.07
N ASN A 95 -7.40 -4.66 -7.97
CA ASN A 95 -7.97 -5.78 -8.71
C ASN A 95 -7.93 -5.53 -10.23
N TRP A 96 -8.25 -4.30 -10.65
CA TRP A 96 -8.11 -3.89 -12.05
C TRP A 96 -6.66 -4.00 -12.53
N LEU A 97 -5.70 -3.46 -11.77
CA LEU A 97 -4.28 -3.45 -12.13
C LEU A 97 -3.74 -4.88 -12.34
N VAL A 98 -4.11 -5.81 -11.46
CA VAL A 98 -3.63 -7.19 -11.50
C VAL A 98 -4.34 -8.05 -12.54
N HIS A 99 -5.64 -7.84 -12.76
CA HIS A 99 -6.45 -8.78 -13.55
C HIS A 99 -6.86 -8.26 -14.93
N ARG A 100 -6.90 -6.94 -15.14
CA ARG A 100 -7.54 -6.35 -16.32
C ARG A 100 -6.73 -5.28 -17.04
N SER A 101 -5.78 -4.63 -16.38
CA SER A 101 -5.03 -3.48 -16.90
C SER A 101 -4.50 -3.68 -18.32
N ARG A 102 -3.91 -4.84 -18.61
CA ARG A 102 -3.39 -5.17 -19.95
C ARG A 102 -4.47 -5.20 -21.03
N VAL A 103 -5.60 -5.86 -20.77
CA VAL A 103 -6.69 -6.01 -21.76
C VAL A 103 -7.43 -4.71 -21.93
N ASP A 104 -7.73 -4.01 -20.84
CA ASP A 104 -8.48 -2.76 -20.85
C ASP A 104 -7.65 -1.58 -21.41
N SER A 105 -6.32 -1.73 -21.54
CA SER A 105 -5.40 -0.64 -21.91
C SER A 105 -4.45 -1.02 -23.06
N GLU A 106 -4.82 -1.98 -23.91
CA GLU A 106 -3.98 -2.45 -25.03
C GLU A 106 -3.49 -1.30 -25.93
N GLN A 107 -4.34 -0.29 -26.13
CA GLN A 107 -4.03 0.85 -26.99
C GLN A 107 -2.99 1.82 -26.42
N ALA A 108 -2.65 1.73 -25.13
CA ALA A 108 -1.66 2.59 -24.50
C ALA A 108 -0.25 2.42 -25.11
N ILE A 109 0.02 1.32 -25.83
CA ILE A 109 1.31 1.13 -26.50
C ILE A 109 1.38 1.95 -27.79
N VAL A 110 0.26 2.14 -28.49
CA VAL A 110 0.22 2.73 -29.83
C VAL A 110 -0.31 4.17 -29.84
N ASP A 111 -1.20 4.51 -28.91
CA ASP A 111 -1.84 5.82 -28.84
C ASP A 111 -1.30 6.65 -27.67
N THR A 112 -0.94 7.91 -27.94
CA THR A 112 -0.34 8.81 -26.94
C THR A 112 -1.33 9.16 -25.83
N GLN A 113 -2.60 9.41 -26.17
CA GLN A 113 -3.59 9.81 -25.18
C GLN A 113 -3.94 8.64 -24.26
N ALA A 114 -4.08 7.43 -24.82
CA ALA A 114 -4.28 6.21 -24.06
C ALA A 114 -3.07 5.90 -23.16
N PHE A 115 -1.85 6.15 -23.65
CA PHE A 115 -0.62 6.03 -22.86
C PHE A 115 -0.66 6.95 -21.63
N GLU A 116 -0.89 8.25 -21.84
CA GLU A 116 -0.92 9.25 -20.76
C GLU A 116 -2.02 8.94 -19.74
N ALA A 117 -3.21 8.53 -20.21
CA ALA A 117 -4.30 8.15 -19.33
C ALA A 117 -3.98 6.92 -18.47
N LEU A 118 -3.39 5.88 -19.07
CA LEU A 118 -2.95 4.69 -18.32
C LEU A 118 -1.85 5.03 -17.32
N HIS A 119 -0.84 5.78 -17.77
CA HIS A 119 0.30 6.18 -16.94
C HIS A 119 -0.16 6.99 -15.73
N ALA A 120 -1.01 8.01 -15.94
CA ALA A 120 -1.59 8.81 -14.86
C ALA A 120 -2.42 7.97 -13.89
N ARG A 121 -3.24 7.03 -14.39
CA ARG A 121 -4.03 6.14 -13.53
C ARG A 121 -3.14 5.26 -12.66
N ILE A 122 -2.07 4.69 -13.21
CA ILE A 122 -1.12 3.85 -12.45
C ILE A 122 -0.40 4.68 -11.37
N ASP A 123 0.03 5.91 -11.69
CA ASP A 123 0.66 6.79 -10.72
C ASP A 123 -0.31 7.19 -9.59
N GLN A 124 -1.60 7.41 -9.90
CA GLN A 124 -2.64 7.65 -8.89
C GLN A 124 -2.82 6.46 -7.92
N ILE A 125 -2.70 5.22 -8.40
CA ILE A 125 -2.75 4.03 -7.55
C ILE A 125 -1.59 4.04 -6.55
N ALA A 126 -0.38 4.37 -7.01
CA ALA A 126 0.79 4.44 -6.16
C ALA A 126 0.66 5.56 -5.10
N GLU A 127 0.25 6.75 -5.51
CA GLU A 127 0.08 7.90 -4.60
C GLU A 127 -1.03 7.65 -3.57
N GLU A 128 -2.17 7.13 -3.99
CA GLU A 128 -3.26 6.81 -3.06
C GLU A 128 -2.87 5.71 -2.08
N SER A 129 -2.11 4.71 -2.54
CA SER A 129 -1.57 3.66 -1.66
C SER A 129 -0.68 4.25 -0.57
N HIS A 130 0.21 5.19 -0.94
CA HIS A 130 1.07 5.89 0.00
C HIS A 130 0.30 6.79 0.96
N SER A 131 -0.68 7.54 0.45
CA SER A 131 -1.55 8.39 1.25
C SER A 131 -2.33 7.60 2.30
N LEU A 132 -2.85 6.43 1.93
CA LEU A 132 -3.52 5.52 2.87
C LEU A 132 -2.57 4.91 3.90
N MET A 133 -1.32 4.60 3.53
CA MET A 133 -0.32 4.15 4.49
C MET A 133 -0.03 5.22 5.56
N LYS A 134 0.09 6.49 5.15
CA LYS A 134 0.25 7.62 6.09
C LYS A 134 -0.94 7.74 7.03
N ALA A 135 -2.16 7.68 6.49
CA ALA A 135 -3.37 7.73 7.30
C ALA A 135 -3.42 6.60 8.34
N LEU A 136 -3.04 5.37 7.96
CA LEU A 136 -2.94 4.25 8.91
C LEU A 136 -1.87 4.48 9.99
N ALA A 137 -0.73 5.07 9.64
CA ALA A 137 0.33 5.40 10.58
C ALA A 137 -0.12 6.44 11.60
N ASP A 138 -0.78 7.50 11.16
CA ASP A 138 -1.33 8.54 12.04
C ASP A 138 -2.36 7.95 13.01
N MET A 139 -3.26 7.09 12.51
CA MET A 139 -4.22 6.38 13.35
C MET A 139 -3.56 5.45 14.37
N ALA A 140 -2.49 4.76 13.98
CA ALA A 140 -1.74 3.88 14.86
C ALA A 140 -1.05 4.66 16.00
N VAL A 141 -0.49 5.84 15.70
CA VAL A 141 0.09 6.74 16.69
C VAL A 141 -0.99 7.22 17.66
N ASP A 142 -2.11 7.72 17.15
CA ASP A 142 -3.24 8.19 17.96
C ASP A 142 -3.79 7.09 18.87
N PHE A 143 -3.98 5.89 18.35
CA PHE A 143 -4.42 4.73 19.12
C PHE A 143 -3.43 4.39 20.23
N THR A 144 -2.13 4.43 19.94
CA THR A 144 -1.07 4.09 20.89
C THR A 144 -0.99 5.10 22.04
N LEU A 145 -1.10 6.41 21.73
CA LEU A 145 -1.18 7.48 22.72
C LEU A 145 -2.42 7.34 23.61
N ARG A 146 -3.60 7.13 23.02
CA ARG A 146 -4.86 6.90 23.77
C ARG A 146 -4.81 5.63 24.62
N SER A 147 -4.05 4.63 24.17
CA SER A 147 -3.77 3.40 24.91
C SER A 147 -2.75 3.59 26.04
N GLY A 148 -2.34 4.83 26.34
CA GLY A 148 -1.51 5.22 27.48
C GLY A 148 -0.01 4.99 27.30
N VAL A 149 0.46 4.81 26.06
CA VAL A 149 1.90 4.77 25.77
C VAL A 149 2.41 6.22 25.65
N PRO A 150 3.44 6.62 26.42
CA PRO A 150 3.99 7.97 26.33
C PRO A 150 4.58 8.26 24.95
N LYS A 151 4.43 9.51 24.48
CA LYS A 151 4.94 9.95 23.17
C LYS A 151 6.45 9.77 23.06
N GLU A 152 7.17 10.00 24.15
CA GLU A 152 8.62 9.86 24.24
C GLU A 152 9.05 8.41 23.95
N ARG A 153 8.25 7.43 24.41
CA ARG A 153 8.53 6.02 24.13
C ARG A 153 8.38 5.71 22.65
N ILE A 154 7.33 6.23 22.01
CA ILE A 154 7.11 6.07 20.56
C ILE A 154 8.31 6.65 19.79
N GLN A 155 8.75 7.86 20.13
CA GLN A 155 9.89 8.52 19.49
C GLN A 155 11.23 7.79 19.70
N ILE A 156 11.44 7.17 20.86
CA ILE A 156 12.64 6.36 21.10
C ILE A 156 12.63 5.14 20.17
N GLU A 157 11.53 4.40 20.11
CA GLU A 157 11.41 3.22 19.25
C GLU A 157 11.55 3.58 17.76
N GLU A 158 10.95 4.68 17.34
CA GLU A 158 11.08 5.19 15.96
C GLU A 158 12.54 5.48 15.61
N ARG A 159 13.27 6.19 16.48
CA ARG A 159 14.70 6.46 16.27
C ARG A 159 15.53 5.19 16.21
N GLU A 160 15.27 4.22 17.09
CA GLU A 160 16.00 2.95 17.09
C GLU A 160 15.69 2.11 15.84
N LEU A 161 14.45 2.14 15.34
CA LEU A 161 14.07 1.51 14.07
C LEU A 161 14.79 2.16 12.89
N LEU A 162 14.81 3.50 12.82
CA LEU A 162 15.52 4.24 11.77
C LEU A 162 17.02 3.93 11.78
N LYS A 163 17.65 3.90 12.96
CA LYS A 163 19.07 3.49 13.08
C LYS A 163 19.29 2.09 12.55
N ARG A 164 18.44 1.12 12.91
CA ARG A 164 18.56 -0.27 12.45
C ARG A 164 18.39 -0.43 10.95
N TRP A 165 17.60 0.43 10.33
CA TRP A 165 17.45 0.47 8.87
C TRP A 165 18.70 1.04 8.22
N HIS A 166 19.18 2.20 8.67
CA HIS A 166 20.42 2.79 8.15
C HIS A 166 21.66 1.92 8.40
N SER A 167 21.70 1.15 9.48
CA SER A 167 22.81 0.21 9.74
C SER A 167 22.70 -1.10 8.97
N ARG A 168 21.59 -1.36 8.27
CA ARG A 168 21.40 -2.54 7.43
C ARG A 168 21.81 -2.29 5.97
N ASP A 169 22.10 -1.05 5.61
CA ASP A 169 22.60 -0.67 4.27
C ASP A 169 24.12 -0.94 4.09
N ASP A 170 24.79 -1.54 5.09
CA ASP A 170 26.23 -1.87 5.10
C ASP A 170 26.56 -3.36 4.81
N ILE A 171 25.65 -4.15 4.19
CA ILE A 171 25.91 -5.55 3.76
C ILE A 171 25.61 -5.75 2.29
#